data_AF-A0A7U2MM79-F1
#
_entry.id   AF-A0A7U2MM79-F1
#
_cell.length_a   1.000
_cell.length_b   1.000
_cell.length_c   1.000
_cell.angle_alpha   90.00
_cell.angle_beta   90.00
_cell.angle_gamma   90.00
#
_symmetry.space_group_name_H-M   'P 1'
#
loop_
_entity.id
_entity.type
_entity.pdbx_description
1 polymer ?
#
loop_
_entity_poly.entity_id
_entity_poly.type
_entity_poly.pdbx_seq_one_letter_code
_entity_poly.pdbx_strand_id
1 'polypeptide(L)'
;MGGPVFLVVAYCIITGLVFGIVTATTEMSSYLPVPGPSMSYYASRFFSNSLGFALGWMYCYIFVITVPAEITAASLVIQYWSPPVRVAVWITIFIVLLVVLNCFPVGVYGEVEF
;
A
#
# COMPACT_ATOMS: atom_id res chain seq x y z
N MET A 1 5.77 21.31 14.24
CA MET A 1 4.47 21.56 13.57
C MET A 1 4.73 22.47 12.38
N GLY A 2 4.67 21.94 11.16
CA GLY A 2 4.78 22.75 9.95
C GLY A 2 3.51 23.60 9.78
N GLY A 3 3.67 24.88 9.49
CA GLY A 3 2.53 25.79 9.27
C GLY A 3 1.71 25.40 8.02
N PRO A 4 0.49 25.96 7.85
CA PRO A 4 -0.42 25.59 6.75
C PRO A 4 0.23 25.68 5.36
N VAL A 5 1.09 26.68 5.14
CA VAL A 5 1.83 26.86 3.89
C VAL A 5 2.82 25.73 3.64
N PHE A 6 3.54 25.29 4.68
CA PHE A 6 4.51 24.22 4.55
C PHE A 6 3.84 22.88 4.21
N LEU A 7 2.65 22.62 4.77
CA LEU A 7 1.86 21.42 4.44
C LEU A 7 1.47 21.39 2.96
N VAL A 8 0.96 22.51 2.43
CA VAL A 8 0.57 22.61 1.02
C VAL A 8 1.78 22.45 0.09
N VAL A 9 2.91 23.09 0.41
CA VAL A 9 4.14 22.97 -0.39
C VAL A 9 4.65 21.53 -0.39
N ALA A 10 4.72 20.88 0.77
CA ALA A 10 5.14 19.49 0.86
C ALA A 10 4.20 18.56 0.06
N TYR A 11 2.89 18.77 0.15
CA TYR A 11 1.90 18.01 -0.60
C TYR A 11 2.08 18.18 -2.12
N CYS A 12 2.27 19.40 -2.62
CA CYS A 12 2.51 19.66 -4.04
C CYS A 12 3.78 18.98 -4.55
N ILE A 13 4.87 19.01 -3.78
CA ILE A 13 6.14 18.38 -4.14
C ILE A 13 5.98 16.86 -4.26
N ILE A 14 5.38 16.22 -3.25
CA ILE A 14 5.16 14.77 -3.25
C ILE A 14 4.24 14.38 -4.40
N THR A 15 3.14 15.10 -4.61
CA THR A 15 2.18 14.83 -5.68
C THR A 15 2.83 14.96 -7.06
N GLY A 16 3.67 15.99 -7.27
CA GLY A 16 4.39 16.16 -8.54
C GLY A 16 5.36 15.01 -8.83
N LEU A 17 6.07 14.51 -7.80
CA LEU A 17 6.97 13.36 -7.94
C LEU A 17 6.20 12.08 -8.27
N VAL A 18 5.11 11.82 -7.57
CA VAL A 18 4.25 10.64 -7.81
C VAL A 18 3.63 10.70 -9.20
N PHE A 19 3.17 11.89 -9.65
CA PHE A 19 2.63 12.08 -10.99
C PHE A 19 3.63 11.69 -12.08
N GLY A 20 4.91 12.07 -11.93
CA GLY A 20 5.97 11.68 -12.86
C GLY A 20 6.16 10.16 -12.94
N ILE A 21 6.17 9.48 -11.79
CA ILE A 21 6.34 8.01 -11.73
C ILE A 21 5.16 7.29 -12.38
N VAL A 22 3.93 7.73 -12.08
CA VAL A 22 2.71 7.11 -12.64
C VAL A 22 2.65 7.33 -14.15
N THR A 23 3.00 8.53 -14.63
CA THR A 23 3.02 8.85 -16.06
C THR A 23 4.02 7.95 -16.81
N ALA A 24 5.26 7.87 -16.32
CA ALA A 24 6.28 6.99 -16.93
C ALA A 24 5.85 5.51 -16.92
N THR A 25 5.22 5.05 -15.84
CA THR A 25 4.67 3.69 -15.78
C THR A 25 3.56 3.47 -16.81
N THR A 26 2.70 4.47 -16.98
CA THR A 26 1.55 4.39 -17.91
C THR A 26 2.01 4.39 -19.37
N GLU A 27 3.08 5.10 -19.69
CA GLU A 27 3.72 5.02 -21.01
C GLU A 27 4.31 3.62 -21.27
N MET A 28 4.99 3.02 -20.28
CA MET A 28 5.51 1.65 -20.39
C MET A 28 4.39 0.60 -20.54
N SER A 29 3.27 0.77 -19.83
CA SER A 29 2.15 -0.17 -19.89
C SER A 29 1.33 -0.08 -21.17
N SER A 30 1.19 1.13 -21.73
CA SER A 30 0.54 1.32 -23.04
C SER A 30 1.41 0.86 -24.20
N TYR A 31 2.73 0.97 -24.08
CA TYR A 31 3.67 0.47 -25.09
C TYR A 31 3.72 -1.06 -25.16
N LEU A 32 3.68 -1.75 -24.01
CA LEU A 32 3.68 -3.20 -23.92
C LEU A 32 2.54 -3.70 -23.02
N PRO A 33 1.33 -3.92 -23.56
CA PRO A 33 0.20 -4.38 -22.78
C PRO A 33 0.35 -5.87 -22.47
N VAL A 34 1.06 -6.17 -21.38
CA VAL A 34 1.10 -7.51 -20.78
C VAL A 34 -0.04 -7.63 -19.76
N PRO A 35 -0.70 -8.80 -19.62
CA PRO A 35 -1.63 -9.05 -18.52
C PRO A 35 -0.90 -9.27 -17.19
N GLY A 36 -1.27 -8.52 -16.14
CA GLY A 36 -0.69 -8.63 -14.79
C GLY A 36 0.79 -8.28 -14.56
N PRO A 37 1.47 -7.42 -15.36
CA PRO A 37 2.88 -7.10 -15.16
C PRO A 37 3.05 -6.23 -13.92
N SER A 38 3.87 -6.70 -12.98
CA SER A 38 4.28 -5.92 -11.82
C SER A 38 5.28 -4.83 -12.23
N MET A 39 5.39 -3.76 -11.44
CA MET A 39 6.42 -2.72 -11.62
C MET A 39 7.84 -3.30 -11.72
N SER A 40 8.07 -4.41 -11.02
CA SER A 40 9.33 -5.17 -11.03
C SER A 40 9.60 -5.81 -12.41
N TYR A 41 8.56 -6.26 -13.13
CA TYR A 41 8.68 -6.77 -14.49
C TYR A 41 9.15 -5.68 -15.47
N TYR A 42 8.50 -4.51 -15.46
CA TYR A 42 8.90 -3.38 -16.31
C TYR A 42 10.33 -2.91 -16.02
N ALA A 43 10.71 -2.84 -14.74
CA ALA A 43 12.06 -2.48 -14.33
C ALA A 43 13.13 -3.48 -14.78
N SER A 44 12.85 -4.78 -14.68
CA SER A 44 13.77 -5.83 -15.15
C SER A 44 13.98 -5.78 -16.68
N ARG A 45 12.94 -5.38 -17.42
CA ARG A 45 12.92 -5.39 -18.88
C ARG A 45 13.55 -4.13 -19.49
N PHE A 46 13.27 -2.94 -18.94
CA PHE A 46 13.69 -1.66 -19.51
C PHE A 46 15.00 -1.10 -18.91
N PHE A 47 15.34 -1.47 -17.68
CA PHE A 47 16.53 -0.94 -16.99
C PHE A 47 17.58 -2.02 -16.75
N SER A 48 17.35 -2.87 -15.74
CA SER A 48 18.29 -3.92 -15.36
C SER A 48 17.61 -4.95 -14.46
N ASN A 49 18.09 -6.19 -14.52
CA ASN A 49 17.59 -7.27 -13.66
C ASN A 49 17.79 -6.98 -12.16
N SER A 50 18.85 -6.25 -11.79
CA SER A 50 19.11 -5.87 -10.38
C SER A 50 18.09 -4.85 -9.86
N LEU A 51 17.69 -3.87 -10.70
CA LEU A 51 16.65 -2.90 -10.35
C LEU A 51 15.28 -3.59 -10.22
N GLY A 52 14.97 -4.51 -11.14
CA GLY A 52 13.77 -5.34 -11.07
C GLY A 52 13.67 -6.10 -9.74
N PHE A 53 14.73 -6.81 -9.35
CA PHE A 53 14.77 -7.52 -8.07
C PHE A 53 14.59 -6.60 -6.86
N ALA A 54 15.28 -5.45 -6.84
CA ALA A 54 15.16 -4.47 -5.76
C ALA A 54 13.72 -3.94 -5.62
N LEU A 55 13.07 -3.60 -6.73
CA LEU A 55 11.68 -3.12 -6.72
C LEU A 55 10.68 -4.20 -6.30
N GLY A 56 10.93 -5.46 -6.65
CA GLY A 56 10.12 -6.59 -6.16
C GLY A 56 10.18 -6.73 -4.64
N TRP A 57 11.38 -6.62 -4.07
CA TRP A 57 11.56 -6.63 -2.61
C TRP A 57 10.97 -5.39 -1.94
N MET A 58 11.16 -4.21 -2.50
CA MET A 58 10.56 -2.97 -1.97
C MET A 58 9.03 -3.06 -1.93
N TYR A 59 8.41 -3.63 -2.96
CA TYR A 59 6.96 -3.85 -2.98
C TYR A 59 6.51 -4.77 -1.84
N CYS A 60 7.21 -5.89 -1.63
CA CYS A 60 6.94 -6.78 -0.49
C CYS A 60 7.08 -6.05 0.86
N TYR A 61 8.15 -5.28 1.05
CA TYR A 61 8.39 -4.51 2.28
C TYR A 61 7.30 -3.49 2.56
N ILE A 62 6.76 -2.83 1.53
CA ILE A 62 5.67 -1.87 1.70
C ILE A 62 4.45 -2.55 2.32
N PHE A 63 4.02 -3.73 1.82
CA PHE A 63 2.87 -4.42 2.42
C PHE A 63 3.16 -4.94 3.83
N VAL A 64 4.37 -5.44 4.09
CA VAL A 64 4.77 -5.91 5.43
C VAL A 64 4.70 -4.79 6.47
N ILE A 65 4.95 -3.55 6.08
CA ILE A 65 4.95 -2.39 6.99
C ILE A 65 3.58 -1.69 7.03
N THR A 66 2.88 -1.57 5.90
CA THR A 66 1.60 -0.85 5.81
C THR A 66 0.50 -1.58 6.57
N VAL A 67 0.38 -2.90 6.43
CA VAL A 67 -0.67 -3.69 7.11
C VAL A 67 -0.65 -3.51 8.65
N PRO A 68 0.47 -3.69 9.36
CA PRO A 68 0.51 -3.44 10.80
C PRO A 68 0.31 -1.97 11.16
N ALA A 69 0.70 -1.03 10.31
CA ALA A 69 0.45 0.39 10.53
C ALA A 69 -1.07 0.70 10.51
N GLU A 70 -1.81 0.13 9.57
CA GLU A 70 -3.27 0.25 9.48
C GLU A 70 -3.98 -0.40 10.67
N ILE A 71 -3.57 -1.61 11.09
CA ILE A 71 -4.12 -2.28 12.28
C ILE A 71 -3.86 -1.44 13.54
N THR A 72 -2.68 -0.85 13.65
CA THR A 72 -2.33 0.03 14.78
C THR A 72 -3.22 1.27 14.77
N ALA A 73 -3.40 1.91 13.62
CA ALA A 73 -4.31 3.05 13.48
C ALA A 73 -5.77 2.69 13.85
N ALA A 74 -6.28 1.55 13.38
CA ALA A 74 -7.63 1.08 13.73
C ALA A 74 -7.79 0.81 15.23
N SER A 75 -6.76 0.24 15.87
CA SER A 75 -6.76 0.01 17.31
C SER A 75 -6.72 1.31 18.14
N LEU A 76 -6.07 2.36 17.63
CA LEU A 76 -6.06 3.68 18.24
C LEU A 76 -7.43 4.37 18.14
N VAL A 77 -8.10 4.21 17.00
CA VAL A 77 -9.46 4.73 16.80
C VAL A 77 -10.41 4.07 17.81
N ILE A 78 -10.40 2.75 17.96
CA ILE A 78 -11.28 2.07 18.95
C ILE A 78 -11.00 2.52 20.40
N GLN A 79 -9.74 2.82 20.73
CA GLN A 79 -9.39 3.35 22.06
C GLN A 79 -10.01 4.72 22.35
N TYR A 80 -10.42 5.49 21.35
CA TYR A 80 -11.13 6.76 21.54
C TYR A 80 -12.41 6.60 22.37
N TRP A 81 -13.10 5.46 22.25
CA TRP A 81 -14.32 5.17 23.01
C TRP A 81 -14.07 4.54 24.39
N SER A 82 -12.82 4.49 24.86
CA SER A 82 -12.42 3.94 26.17
C SER A 82 -13.05 2.58 26.51
N PRO A 83 -12.91 1.56 25.64
CA PRO A 83 -13.46 0.23 25.92
C PRO A 83 -12.73 -0.42 27.12
N PRO A 84 -13.40 -1.25 27.93
CA PRO A 84 -12.81 -1.89 29.11
C PRO A 84 -11.80 -3.02 28.77
N VAL A 85 -11.61 -3.33 27.48
CA VAL A 85 -10.80 -4.44 26.98
C VAL A 85 -9.41 -3.97 26.54
N ARG A 86 -8.39 -4.81 26.76
CA ARG A 86 -7.00 -4.54 26.37
C ARG A 86 -6.86 -4.40 24.85
N VAL A 87 -6.05 -3.44 24.41
CA VAL A 87 -5.74 -3.17 22.98
C VAL A 87 -5.26 -4.40 22.23
N ALA A 88 -4.50 -5.27 22.89
CA ALA A 88 -4.01 -6.53 22.31
C ALA A 88 -5.14 -7.41 21.75
N VAL A 89 -6.31 -7.42 22.39
CA VAL A 89 -7.47 -8.20 21.93
C VAL A 89 -7.98 -7.65 20.60
N TRP A 90 -8.10 -6.33 20.47
CA TRP A 90 -8.52 -5.70 19.22
C TRP A 90 -7.54 -5.95 18.08
N ILE A 91 -6.24 -5.87 18.35
CA ILE A 91 -5.19 -6.20 17.35
C ILE A 91 -5.34 -7.66 16.87
N THR A 92 -5.54 -8.61 17.79
CA THR A 92 -5.72 -10.02 17.41
C THR A 92 -6.98 -10.25 16.57
N ILE A 93 -8.08 -9.56 16.88
CA ILE A 93 -9.33 -9.65 16.10
C ILE A 93 -9.11 -9.15 14.67
N PHE A 94 -8.46 -8.00 14.49
CA PHE A 94 -8.18 -7.46 13.16
C PHE A 94 -7.25 -8.37 12.34
N ILE A 95 -6.21 -8.93 12.95
CA ILE A 95 -5.30 -9.85 12.27
C ILE A 95 -6.06 -11.10 11.81
N VAL A 96 -6.87 -11.70 12.68
CA VAL A 96 -7.66 -12.90 12.32
C VAL A 96 -8.62 -12.58 11.19
N LEU A 97 -9.31 -11.44 11.24
CA LEU A 97 -10.24 -11.01 10.20
C LEU A 97 -9.51 -10.81 8.85
N LEU A 98 -8.34 -10.17 8.84
CA LEU A 98 -7.54 -9.97 7.64
C LEU A 98 -7.02 -11.28 7.04
N VAL A 99 -6.55 -12.21 7.87
CA VAL A 99 -6.11 -13.53 7.42
C VAL A 99 -7.27 -14.30 6.80
N VAL A 100 -8.44 -14.28 7.46
CA VAL A 100 -9.65 -14.93 6.95
C VAL A 100 -10.07 -14.34 5.60
N LEU A 101 -10.09 -13.01 5.46
CA LEU A 101 -10.38 -12.35 4.19
C LEU A 101 -9.38 -12.70 3.09
N ASN A 102 -8.08 -12.77 3.42
CA ASN A 102 -7.04 -13.18 2.47
C ASN A 102 -7.16 -14.65 2.03
N CYS A 103 -7.77 -15.52 2.85
CA CYS A 103 -8.02 -16.91 2.48
C CYS A 103 -9.26 -17.10 1.59
N PHE A 104 -10.14 -16.10 1.47
CA PHE A 104 -11.28 -16.17 0.56
C PHE A 104 -10.86 -15.89 -0.90
N PRO A 105 -11.54 -16.49 -1.89
CA PRO A 105 -11.22 -16.28 -3.30
C PRO A 105 -11.42 -14.82 -3.71
N VAL A 106 -10.56 -14.35 -4.63
CA VAL A 106 -10.43 -12.94 -5.11
C VAL A 106 -11.77 -12.28 -5.51
N GLY A 107 -12.77 -13.07 -5.90
CA GLY A 107 -14.11 -12.56 -6.19
C GLY A 107 -14.84 -11.97 -4.98
N VAL A 108 -14.68 -12.55 -3.79
CA VAL A 108 -15.29 -12.04 -2.54
C VAL A 108 -14.55 -10.79 -2.06
N TYR A 109 -13.23 -10.73 -2.27
CA TYR A 109 -12.44 -9.53 -1.96
C TYR A 109 -12.91 -8.33 -2.78
N GLY A 110 -13.21 -8.55 -4.08
CA GLY A 110 -13.77 -7.52 -4.95
C GLY A 110 -15.14 -6.98 -4.51
N GLU A 111 -16.03 -7.81 -3.95
CA GLU A 111 -17.34 -7.33 -3.45
C GLU A 111 -17.29 -6.64 -2.09
N VAL A 112 -16.25 -6.88 -1.27
CA VAL A 112 -16.08 -6.23 0.04
C VAL A 112 -15.37 -4.87 -0.06
N GLU A 113 -14.63 -4.63 -1.16
CA GLU A 113 -13.92 -3.38 -1.44
C GLU A 113 -14.78 -2.32 -2.17
N PHE A 114 -15.99 -2.66 -2.63
CA PHE A 114 -16.98 -1.73 -3.21
C PHE A 114 -17.94 -1.17 -2.14
#